data_AF-A0A8H5DDE5-F1
#
_entry.id   AF-A0A8H5DDE5-F1
#
_cell.length_a   1.000
_cell.length_b   1.000
_cell.length_c   1.000
_cell.angle_alpha   90.00
_cell.angle_beta   90.00
_cell.angle_gamma   90.00
#
_symmetry.space_group_name_H-M   'P 1'
#
loop_
_entity.id
_entity.type
_entity.pdbx_description
1 polymer ?
#
loop_
_entity_poly.entity_id
_entity_poly.type
_entity_poly.pdbx_seq_one_letter_code
_entity_poly.pdbx_strand_id
1 'polypeptide(L)'
;MGWRACHFSRQNDWRLKLGDSADSDHVEVYPNDWYGCEDRCCPPGSDKPQRHDVGTMHRELFALGSAICEILEWEVPYGSNAETVDGDITEALSTGKWPVLSVGNPAKAIIQQLWGYVYGSSRQVVHDLQALLLSYEQQLPLRNESQSSWSPYSPPCAVLSR
;
A
#
# COMPACT_ATOMS: atom_id res chain seq x y z
N MET A 1 16.20 1.79 11.91
CA MET A 1 15.32 2.68 11.13
C MET A 1 14.00 1.96 10.97
N GLY A 2 12.92 2.36 11.64
CA GLY A 2 11.66 1.62 11.57
C GLY A 2 10.52 2.55 11.23
N TRP A 3 9.80 2.25 10.16
CA TRP A 3 8.57 2.95 9.80
C TRP A 3 7.42 2.26 10.52
N ARG A 4 6.71 2.99 11.38
CA ARG A 4 5.26 2.74 11.52
C ARG A 4 4.63 3.19 10.20
N ALA A 5 3.59 2.49 9.74
CA ALA A 5 2.86 2.83 8.52
C ALA A 5 2.79 4.35 8.34
N CYS A 6 3.28 4.84 7.19
CA CYS A 6 3.32 6.27 6.87
C CYS A 6 1.98 6.88 7.25
N HIS A 7 1.95 7.76 8.27
CA HIS A 7 0.71 8.40 8.65
C HIS A 7 0.33 9.38 7.55
N PHE A 8 -0.52 8.91 6.62
CA PHE A 8 -1.03 9.72 5.54
C PHE A 8 -2.09 10.67 6.08
N SER A 9 -1.72 11.94 6.19
CA SER A 9 -2.71 12.98 6.48
C SER A 9 -3.28 13.54 5.19
N ARG A 10 -4.62 13.56 5.10
CA ARG A 10 -5.33 14.23 4.02
C ARG A 10 -5.19 15.74 4.19
N GLN A 11 -4.63 16.41 3.18
CA GLN A 11 -4.88 17.83 2.94
C GLN A 11 -6.04 18.02 1.96
N ASN A 12 -6.60 19.23 1.95
CA ASN A 12 -7.61 19.63 0.96
C ASN A 12 -7.16 19.24 -0.47
N ASP A 13 -8.13 18.85 -1.31
CA ASP A 13 -7.94 18.39 -2.70
C ASP A 13 -7.19 17.06 -2.88
N TRP A 14 -7.46 16.05 -2.04
CA TRP A 14 -6.91 14.68 -2.15
C TRP A 14 -5.38 14.59 -2.10
N ARG A 15 -4.72 15.63 -1.55
CA ARG A 15 -3.27 15.65 -1.39
C ARG A 15 -2.88 14.90 -0.13
N LEU A 16 -1.95 13.96 -0.27
CA LEU A 16 -1.36 13.23 0.84
C LEU A 16 -0.07 13.90 1.31
N LYS A 17 0.10 14.01 2.62
CA LYS A 17 1.39 14.35 3.25
C LYS A 17 1.87 13.17 4.07
N LEU A 18 3.14 12.81 3.87
CA LEU A 18 3.85 11.88 4.73
C LEU A 18 4.06 12.55 6.10
N GLY A 19 3.78 11.80 7.16
CA GLY A 19 4.03 12.16 8.55
C GLY A 19 4.89 11.11 9.24
N ASP A 20 5.15 11.33 10.53
CA ASP A 20 5.86 10.39 11.42
C ASP A 20 7.31 10.07 11.02
N SER A 21 8.07 11.10 10.63
CA SER A 21 9.50 10.96 10.31
C SER A 21 10.42 11.04 11.54
N ALA A 22 9.86 11.13 12.76
CA ALA A 22 10.63 11.36 14.00
C ALA A 22 11.61 10.20 14.30
N ASP A 23 11.29 8.99 13.84
CA ASP A 23 12.07 7.77 14.07
C ASP A 23 13.07 7.45 12.94
N SER A 24 13.25 8.36 11.98
CA SER A 24 14.09 8.12 10.79
C SER A 24 15.60 8.24 11.05
N ASP A 25 16.05 9.14 11.93
CA ASP A 25 17.48 9.53 12.03
C ASP A 25 18.14 9.41 13.42
N HIS A 26 17.41 9.04 14.48
CA HIS A 26 17.99 8.96 15.85
C HIS A 26 18.18 7.52 16.35
N VAL A 27 18.91 6.72 15.58
CA VAL A 27 19.21 5.30 15.91
C VAL A 27 19.94 5.14 17.24
N GLU A 28 20.75 6.14 17.64
CA GLU A 28 21.54 6.11 18.88
C GLU A 28 20.74 6.43 20.15
N VAL A 29 19.51 6.95 20.01
CA VAL A 29 18.68 7.38 21.15
C VAL A 29 17.75 6.27 21.63
N TYR A 30 17.48 5.27 20.78
CA TYR A 30 16.56 4.20 21.09
C TYR A 30 17.26 2.97 21.70
N PRO A 31 16.60 2.28 22.64
CA PRO A 31 17.07 0.98 23.14
C PRO A 31 17.40 0.01 22.01
N ASN A 32 18.43 -0.82 22.18
CA ASN A 32 18.89 -1.76 21.14
C ASN A 32 17.85 -2.83 20.76
N ASP A 33 16.81 -3.00 21.58
CA ASP A 33 15.66 -3.86 21.40
C ASP A 33 14.42 -3.12 20.88
N TRP A 34 14.50 -1.82 20.62
CA TRP A 34 13.39 -1.04 20.06
C TRP A 34 13.22 -1.29 18.57
N TYR A 35 12.27 -2.15 18.23
CA TYR A 35 11.82 -2.37 16.86
C TYR A 35 10.62 -1.47 16.55
N GLY A 36 10.88 -0.24 16.10
CA GLY A 36 9.84 0.73 15.74
C GLY A 36 9.22 0.52 14.34
N CYS A 37 9.63 -0.52 13.62
CA CYS A 37 9.13 -0.83 12.27
C CYS A 37 7.91 -1.74 12.37
N GLU A 38 6.83 -1.44 11.65
CA GLU A 38 5.73 -2.40 11.48
C GLU A 38 6.19 -3.52 10.56
N ASP A 39 6.16 -4.78 11.02
CA ASP A 39 6.75 -5.95 10.34
C ASP A 39 6.33 -6.08 8.86
N ARG A 40 5.10 -5.70 8.54
CA ARG A 40 4.53 -5.71 7.18
C ARG A 40 5.21 -4.74 6.21
N CYS A 41 5.84 -3.70 6.74
CA CYS A 41 6.56 -2.68 5.99
C CYS A 41 8.08 -2.93 6.01
N CYS A 42 8.54 -3.96 6.71
CA CYS A 42 9.96 -4.25 6.82
C CYS A 42 10.35 -5.36 5.83
N PRO A 43 11.42 -5.17 5.04
CA PRO A 43 11.92 -6.21 4.15
C PRO A 43 12.49 -7.42 4.91
N PRO A 44 12.46 -8.63 4.31
CA PRO A 44 13.06 -9.83 4.91
C PRO A 44 14.55 -9.66 5.23
N GLY A 45 15.04 -10.37 6.25
CA GLY A 45 16.44 -10.32 6.70
C GLY A 45 16.79 -9.09 7.55
N SER A 46 15.78 -8.45 8.15
CA SER A 46 15.97 -7.37 9.12
C SER A 46 15.73 -7.88 10.53
N ASP A 47 16.56 -8.81 11.00
CA ASP A 47 16.40 -9.47 12.31
C ASP A 47 16.53 -8.48 13.48
N LYS A 48 17.08 -7.27 13.21
CA LYS A 48 17.24 -6.19 14.18
C LYS A 48 16.96 -4.83 13.55
N PRO A 49 16.46 -3.85 14.33
CA PRO A 49 16.09 -2.53 13.81
C PRO A 49 17.29 -1.69 13.36
N GLN A 50 18.52 -2.14 13.69
CA GLN A 50 19.78 -1.50 13.32
C GLN A 50 20.62 -2.33 12.34
N ARG A 51 20.21 -3.57 12.04
CA ARG A 51 20.92 -4.45 11.11
C ARG A 51 19.96 -4.87 10.01
N HIS A 52 20.15 -4.25 8.87
CA HIS A 52 19.43 -4.57 7.67
C HIS A 52 20.42 -5.12 6.66
N ASP A 53 20.12 -6.29 6.11
CA ASP A 53 20.89 -6.86 5.00
C ASP A 53 20.67 -6.07 3.70
N VAL A 54 19.62 -5.26 3.65
CA VAL A 54 19.23 -4.42 2.52
C VAL A 54 19.51 -2.94 2.79
N GLY A 55 20.03 -2.24 1.78
CA GLY A 55 20.32 -0.81 1.86
C GLY A 55 19.07 0.05 2.04
N THR A 56 19.22 1.24 2.63
CA THR A 56 18.12 2.16 3.00
C THR A 56 17.10 2.35 1.87
N MET A 57 17.54 2.65 0.65
CA MET A 57 16.63 2.86 -0.49
C MET A 57 15.68 1.69 -0.72
N HIS A 58 16.17 0.45 -0.70
CA HIS A 58 15.33 -0.74 -0.90
C HIS A 58 14.32 -0.92 0.22
N ARG A 59 14.67 -0.52 1.44
CA ARG A 59 13.76 -0.56 2.59
C ARG A 59 12.62 0.45 2.45
N GLU A 60 12.96 1.67 2.05
CA GLU A 60 11.97 2.71 1.76
C GLU A 60 11.02 2.30 0.64
N LEU A 61 11.56 1.71 -0.42
CA LEU A 61 10.77 1.25 -1.56
C LEU A 61 9.90 0.04 -1.20
N PHE A 62 10.39 -0.87 -0.35
CA PHE A 62 9.61 -1.97 0.17
C PHE A 62 8.39 -1.47 0.97
N ALA A 63 8.63 -0.55 1.91
CA ALA A 63 7.57 0.06 2.71
C ALA A 63 6.55 0.82 1.83
N LEU A 64 7.02 1.53 0.81
CA LEU A 64 6.15 2.17 -0.19
C LEU A 64 5.25 1.15 -0.91
N GLY A 65 5.78 -0.03 -1.26
CA GLY A 65 5.00 -1.12 -1.86
C GLY A 65 3.88 -1.58 -0.95
N SER A 66 4.17 -1.78 0.35
CA SER A 66 3.18 -2.15 1.35
C SER A 66 2.09 -1.08 1.53
N ALA A 67 2.47 0.20 1.55
CA ALA A 67 1.51 1.30 1.62
C ALA A 67 0.58 1.38 0.40
N ILE A 68 1.12 1.21 -0.82
CA ILE A 68 0.31 1.19 -2.05
C ILE A 68 -0.64 -0.02 -2.05
N CYS A 69 -0.17 -1.18 -1.56
CA CYS A 69 -0.99 -2.38 -1.39
C CYS A 69 -2.18 -2.11 -0.48
N GLU A 70 -1.94 -1.55 0.71
CA GLU A 70 -2.98 -1.25 1.69
C GLU A 70 -4.05 -0.30 1.11
N ILE A 71 -3.62 0.75 0.40
CA ILE A 71 -4.52 1.72 -0.23
C ILE A 71 -5.41 1.08 -1.31
N LEU A 72 -4.85 0.20 -2.14
CA LEU A 72 -5.55 -0.34 -3.32
C LEU A 72 -6.35 -1.61 -3.05
N GLU A 73 -5.92 -2.43 -2.10
CA GLU A 73 -6.68 -3.61 -1.67
C GLU A 73 -7.73 -3.26 -0.61
N TRP A 74 -7.61 -2.09 0.03
CA TRP A 74 -8.46 -1.66 1.15
C TRP A 74 -8.43 -2.64 2.34
N GLU A 75 -7.31 -3.33 2.47
CA GLU A 75 -7.07 -4.40 3.44
C GLU A 75 -5.63 -4.27 3.95
N VAL A 76 -5.43 -4.64 5.22
CA VAL A 76 -4.09 -4.65 5.81
C VAL A 76 -3.27 -5.77 5.15
N PRO A 77 -2.02 -5.51 4.69
CA PRO A 77 -1.17 -6.54 4.11
C PRO A 77 -1.01 -7.75 5.05
N TYR A 78 -1.14 -8.96 4.49
CA TYR A 78 -1.19 -10.24 5.23
C TYR A 78 -2.46 -10.48 6.08
N GLY A 79 -3.44 -9.57 6.06
CA GLY A 79 -4.65 -9.69 6.85
C GLY A 79 -4.55 -8.99 8.20
N SER A 80 -5.67 -8.96 8.93
CA SER A 80 -5.77 -8.22 10.19
C SER A 80 -4.94 -8.84 11.31
N ASN A 81 -4.55 -8.05 12.32
CA ASN A 81 -3.82 -8.53 13.52
C ASN A 81 -4.59 -9.59 14.32
N ALA A 82 -5.90 -9.73 14.11
CA ALA A 82 -6.71 -10.76 14.75
C ALA A 82 -6.53 -12.14 14.09
N GLU A 83 -6.08 -12.16 12.84
CA GLU A 83 -5.96 -13.36 12.00
C GLU A 83 -4.50 -13.77 11.77
N THR A 84 -3.55 -12.86 11.99
CA THR A 84 -2.12 -13.07 11.68
C THR A 84 -1.25 -12.63 12.84
N VAL A 85 -0.36 -13.52 13.30
CA VAL A 85 0.63 -13.22 14.34
C VAL A 85 1.89 -12.66 13.66
N ASP A 86 2.55 -11.67 14.27
CA ASP A 86 3.78 -11.03 13.75
C ASP A 86 4.87 -12.04 13.33
N GLY A 87 4.97 -13.17 14.04
CA GLY A 87 5.86 -14.28 13.69
C GLY A 87 5.55 -14.93 12.34
N ASP A 88 4.28 -15.06 11.97
CA ASP A 88 3.84 -15.65 10.70
C ASP A 88 4.18 -14.71 9.52
N ILE A 89 4.09 -13.40 9.74
CA ILE A 89 4.47 -12.38 8.75
C ILE A 89 5.97 -12.44 8.48
N THR A 90 6.77 -12.53 9.56
CA THR A 90 8.23 -12.66 9.45
C THR A 90 8.62 -13.95 8.72
N GLU A 91 7.98 -15.08 9.03
CA GLU A 91 8.19 -16.35 8.33
C GLU A 91 7.79 -16.26 6.85
N ALA A 92 6.62 -15.69 6.55
CA ALA A 92 6.16 -15.48 5.18
C ALA A 92 7.15 -14.64 4.36
N LEU A 93 7.60 -13.50 4.91
CA LEU A 93 8.60 -12.64 4.27
C LEU A 93 9.92 -13.39 4.05
N SER A 94 10.41 -14.13 5.05
CA SER A 94 11.66 -14.90 4.95
C SER A 94 11.62 -15.99 3.86
N THR A 95 10.42 -16.51 3.56
CA THR A 95 10.19 -17.51 2.51
C THR A 95 9.82 -16.88 1.16
N GLY A 96 9.87 -15.55 1.04
CA GLY A 96 9.55 -14.82 -0.19
C GLY A 96 8.06 -14.79 -0.52
N LYS A 97 7.17 -15.02 0.47
CA LYS A 97 5.72 -14.92 0.30
C LYS A 97 5.25 -13.50 0.54
N TRP A 98 4.70 -12.89 -0.51
CA TRP A 98 4.11 -11.57 -0.48
C TRP A 98 2.61 -11.59 -0.13
N PRO A 99 2.04 -10.46 0.29
CA PRO A 99 0.59 -10.30 0.38
C PRO A 99 -0.09 -10.66 -0.94
N VAL A 100 -1.29 -11.23 -0.85
CA VAL A 100 -2.12 -11.52 -2.02
C VAL A 100 -2.66 -10.21 -2.59
N LEU A 101 -2.48 -10.01 -3.89
CA LEU A 101 -3.01 -8.86 -4.62
C LEU A 101 -4.16 -9.29 -5.53
N SER A 102 -5.26 -8.55 -5.48
CA SER A 102 -6.43 -8.76 -6.32
C SER A 102 -6.07 -8.74 -7.81
N VAL A 103 -6.75 -9.56 -8.61
CA VAL A 103 -6.52 -9.61 -10.07
C VAL A 103 -6.76 -8.26 -10.73
N GLY A 104 -7.71 -7.48 -10.20
CA GLY A 104 -8.04 -6.13 -10.69
C GLY A 104 -7.18 -5.00 -10.14
N ASN A 105 -6.16 -5.28 -9.32
CA ASN A 105 -5.31 -4.22 -8.76
C ASN A 105 -4.46 -3.57 -9.88
N PRO A 106 -4.66 -2.28 -10.19
CA PRO A 106 -3.99 -1.62 -11.30
C PRO A 106 -2.48 -1.43 -11.08
N ALA A 107 -2.03 -1.36 -9.82
CA ALA A 107 -0.62 -1.18 -9.48
C ALA A 107 0.10 -2.49 -9.14
N LYS A 108 -0.53 -3.66 -9.37
CA LYS A 108 0.01 -4.97 -9.00
C LYS A 108 1.47 -5.17 -9.43
N ALA A 109 1.80 -4.82 -10.67
CA ALA A 109 3.15 -4.94 -11.20
C ALA A 109 4.15 -4.04 -10.47
N ILE A 110 3.76 -2.80 -10.17
CA ILE A 110 4.60 -1.82 -9.45
C ILE A 110 4.84 -2.31 -8.01
N ILE A 111 3.79 -2.76 -7.31
CA ILE A 111 3.90 -3.29 -5.94
C ILE A 111 4.87 -4.49 -5.90
N GLN A 112 4.73 -5.44 -6.82
CA GLN A 112 5.61 -6.61 -6.88
C GLN A 112 7.07 -6.23 -7.20
N GLN A 113 7.29 -5.22 -8.05
CA GLN A 113 8.63 -4.71 -8.36
C GLN A 113 9.27 -3.98 -7.16
N LEU A 114 8.46 -3.27 -6.36
CA LEU A 114 8.91 -2.64 -5.11
C LEU A 114 9.38 -3.69 -4.10
N TRP A 115 8.57 -4.73 -3.84
CA TRP A 115 8.93 -5.83 -2.93
C TRP A 115 10.08 -6.69 -3.45
N GLY A 116 10.21 -6.81 -4.78
CA GLY A 116 11.28 -7.55 -5.46
C GLY A 116 12.58 -6.77 -5.66
N TYR A 117 12.71 -5.56 -5.11
CA TYR A 117 13.92 -4.71 -5.23
C TYR A 117 14.33 -4.40 -6.68
N VAL A 118 13.37 -4.31 -7.59
CA VAL A 118 13.65 -4.06 -9.02
C VAL A 118 14.00 -2.58 -9.25
N TYR A 119 13.40 -1.68 -8.48
CA TYR A 119 13.64 -0.25 -8.59
C TYR A 119 14.93 0.18 -7.91
N GLY A 120 15.77 0.93 -8.64
CA GLY A 120 16.99 1.53 -8.10
C GLY A 120 16.80 2.91 -7.49
N SER A 121 15.62 3.54 -7.68
CA SER A 121 15.32 4.87 -7.15
C SER A 121 13.82 5.15 -7.06
N SER A 122 13.43 6.05 -6.16
CA SER A 122 12.06 6.57 -6.06
C SER A 122 11.58 7.28 -7.33
N ARG A 123 12.49 7.86 -8.12
CA ARG A 123 12.13 8.54 -9.38
C ARG A 123 11.55 7.57 -10.41
N GLN A 124 12.07 6.36 -10.49
CA GLN A 124 11.52 5.33 -11.39
C GLN A 124 10.11 4.92 -10.98
N VAL A 125 9.87 4.78 -9.67
CA VAL A 125 8.54 4.46 -9.13
C VAL A 125 7.54 5.57 -9.45
N VAL A 126 7.92 6.84 -9.24
CA VAL A 126 7.08 7.98 -9.58
C VAL A 126 6.72 7.99 -11.06
N HIS A 127 7.70 7.74 -11.93
CA HIS A 127 7.47 7.66 -13.38
C HIS A 127 6.43 6.59 -13.73
N ASP A 128 6.56 5.39 -13.17
CA ASP A 128 5.63 4.28 -13.47
C ASP A 128 4.23 4.51 -12.89
N LEU A 129 4.14 5.10 -11.69
CA LEU A 129 2.86 5.51 -11.10
C LEU A 129 2.17 6.60 -11.93
N GLN A 130 2.93 7.55 -12.49
CA GLN A 130 2.39 8.57 -13.39
C GLN A 130 1.89 7.94 -14.70
N ALA A 131 2.65 7.01 -15.28
CA ALA A 131 2.23 6.29 -16.47
C ALA A 131 0.94 5.49 -16.21
N LEU A 132 0.84 4.84 -15.04
CA LEU A 132 -0.36 4.14 -14.61
C LEU A 132 -1.56 5.08 -14.51
N LEU A 133 -1.40 6.23 -13.85
CA LEU A 133 -2.47 7.23 -13.70
C LEU A 133 -2.99 7.70 -15.07
N LEU A 134 -2.07 8.04 -15.99
CA LEU A 134 -2.43 8.47 -17.34
C LEU A 134 -3.19 7.39 -18.12
N SER A 135 -2.79 6.12 -17.98
CA SER A 135 -3.49 5.00 -18.62
C SER A 135 -4.93 4.87 -18.11
N TYR A 136 -5.15 5.13 -16.82
CA TYR A 136 -6.47 5.06 -16.20
C TYR A 136 -7.36 6.23 -16.62
N GLU A 137 -6.80 7.44 -16.66
CA GLU A 137 -7.52 8.63 -17.13
C GLU A 137 -7.99 8.50 -18.57
N GLN A 138 -7.19 7.87 -19.44
CA GLN A 138 -7.56 7.60 -20.83
C GLN A 138 -8.68 6.55 -20.97
N GLN A 139 -8.87 5.68 -19.97
CA GLN A 139 -9.90 4.66 -19.96
C GLN A 139 -11.25 5.14 -19.39
N LEU A 140 -11.26 6.26 -18.64
CA LEU A 140 -12.48 6.81 -18.04
C LEU A 140 -13.58 7.21 -19.05
N PRO A 141 -13.29 7.79 -20.23
CA PRO A 141 -14.32 8.12 -21.22
C PRO A 141 -15.06 6.88 -21.77
N LEU A 142 -14.37 5.73 -21.86
CA LEU A 142 -14.93 4.49 -22.45
C LEU A 142 -15.87 3.74 -21.49
N ARG A 143 -15.74 3.97 -20.18
CA ARG A 143 -16.57 3.28 -19.17
C ARG A 143 -17.94 3.94 -19.00
N ASN A 144 -18.06 5.24 -19.24
CA ASN A 144 -19.33 5.97 -19.10
C ASN A 144 -20.31 5.76 -20.26
N GLU A 145 -19.84 5.40 -21.47
CA GLU A 145 -20.73 5.12 -22.61
C GLU A 145 -21.34 3.71 -22.56
N SER A 146 -20.79 2.82 -21.72
CA SER A 146 -21.27 1.43 -21.61
C SER A 146 -22.40 1.25 -20.57
N GLN A 147 -22.81 2.31 -19.86
CA GLN A 147 -23.83 2.25 -18.80
C GLN A 147 -25.02 3.21 -19.00
N SER A 148 -25.30 3.69 -20.22
CA SER A 148 -26.56 4.39 -20.51
C SER A 148 -27.65 3.43 -21.02
N SER A 149 -28.11 2.55 -20.15
CA SER A 149 -29.34 1.77 -20.36
C SER A 149 -30.12 1.68 -19.06
N TRP A 150 -30.59 2.82 -18.56
CA TRP A 150 -31.65 2.86 -17.57
C TRP A 150 -32.90 3.41 -18.26
N SER A 151 -33.77 2.48 -18.68
CA SER A 151 -35.15 2.78 -19.08
C SER A 151 -35.96 3.18 -17.83
N PRO A 152 -36.81 4.21 -17.89
CA PRO A 152 -37.59 4.64 -16.74
C PRO A 152 -38.85 3.77 -16.59
N TYR A 153 -38.77 2.70 -15.80
CA TYR A 153 -39.97 2.07 -15.25
C TYR A 153 -40.20 2.60 -13.84
N SER A 154 -41.04 3.61 -13.72
CA SER A 154 -41.67 3.98 -12.45
C SER A 154 -42.79 2.97 -12.13
N PRO A 155 -42.86 2.40 -10.91
CA PRO A 155 -44.05 1.68 -10.48
C PRO A 155 -45.13 2.69 -10.02
N PRO A 156 -46.43 2.42 -10.23
CA PRO A 156 -47.48 3.30 -9.76
C PRO A 156 -47.64 3.20 -8.23
N CYS A 157 -47.67 4.36 -7.57
CA CYS A 157 -48.06 4.50 -6.16
C CYS A 157 -49.47 3.96 -5.93
N ALA A 158 -49.60 2.96 -5.06
CA ALA A 158 -50.90 2.56 -4.52
C ALA A 158 -51.27 3.52 -3.38
N VAL A 159 -52.30 4.33 -3.60
CA VAL A 159 -52.97 5.11 -2.56
C VAL A 159 -53.86 4.16 -1.75
N LEU A 160 -53.53 3.97 -0.47
CA LEU A 160 -54.39 3.30 0.50
C LEU A 160 -55.33 4.34 1.10
N SER A 161 -56.59 4.35 0.64
CA SER A 161 -57.69 5.06 1.30
C SER A 161 -58.33 4.15 2.36
N ARG A 162 -58.50 4.68 3.57
CA ARG A 162 -59.61 4.35 4.47
C ARG A 162 -60.17 5.63 5.04
#